data_AF-A0A929P0C1-F1
#
_entry.id   AF-A0A929P0C1-F1
#
_cell.length_a   1.000
_cell.length_b   1.000
_cell.length_c   1.000
_cell.angle_alpha   90.00
_cell.angle_beta   90.00
_cell.angle_gamma   90.00
#
_symmetry.space_group_name_H-M   'P 1'
#
loop_
_entity.id
_entity.type
_entity.pdbx_description
1 polymer ?
#
loop_
_entity_poly.entity_id
_entity_poly.type
_entity_poly.pdbx_seq_one_letter_code
_entity_poly.pdbx_strand_id
1 'polypeptide(L)'
;MFKITFSNITQFTYGCLFFIVLLITGWLYWQGLYGIFIFDDVPNLQELANVGQFGSSIMQFITEGEAGSLGRPVSLLTFALQADSWPFYPWDFKYVNLMIHLLNGCLIFWIVIFITRFLELKHHVLLALLTASVWLLHPLQVSTVLYVIQRMTQLATLFTLVGILFY
;
A
#
# COMPACT_ATOMS: atom_id res chain seq x y z
N MET A 1 -5.93 41.01 2.29
CA MET A 1 -6.71 40.90 3.54
C MET A 1 -7.00 39.44 3.80
N PHE A 2 -6.23 38.81 4.69
CA PHE A 2 -6.35 37.38 5.03
C PHE A 2 -7.66 37.12 5.77
N LYS A 3 -8.65 36.50 5.12
CA LYS A 3 -9.79 35.89 5.82
C LYS A 3 -9.36 34.54 6.39
N ILE A 4 -8.74 34.57 7.57
CA ILE A 4 -8.60 33.39 8.43
C ILE A 4 -9.83 33.38 9.34
N THR A 5 -10.93 32.77 8.90
CA THR A 5 -12.13 32.68 9.76
C THR A 5 -12.94 31.44 9.38
N PHE A 6 -12.99 30.46 10.28
CA PHE A 6 -13.76 29.20 10.27
C PHE A 6 -13.26 28.00 9.41
N SER A 7 -12.31 28.17 8.47
CA SER A 7 -11.79 27.07 7.62
C SER A 7 -10.79 26.12 8.33
N ASN A 8 -9.93 26.66 9.20
CA ASN A 8 -8.73 25.93 9.64
C ASN A 8 -9.00 24.90 10.74
N ILE A 9 -9.90 25.19 11.69
CA ILE A 9 -10.21 24.28 12.80
C ILE A 9 -10.87 23.01 12.26
N THR A 10 -11.86 23.15 11.39
CA THR A 10 -12.56 22.01 10.79
C THR A 10 -11.62 21.15 9.94
N GLN A 11 -10.76 21.78 9.12
CA GLN A 11 -9.75 21.06 8.35
C GLN A 11 -8.74 20.33 9.25
N PHE A 12 -8.30 20.99 10.32
CA PHE A 12 -7.43 20.38 11.32
C PHE A 12 -8.08 19.18 12.00
N THR A 13 -9.34 19.31 12.44
CA THR A 13 -10.10 18.21 13.03
C THR A 13 -10.20 17.02 12.09
N TYR A 14 -10.55 17.24 10.82
CA TYR A 14 -10.60 16.14 9.84
C TYR A 14 -9.23 15.53 9.56
N GLY A 15 -8.16 16.34 9.55
CA GLY A 15 -6.79 15.84 9.46
C GLY A 15 -6.43 14.94 10.65
N CYS A 16 -6.79 15.34 11.87
CA CYS A 16 -6.61 14.51 13.07
C CYS A 16 -7.43 13.22 12.99
N LEU A 17 -8.69 13.28 12.54
CA LEU A 17 -9.54 12.10 12.37
C LEU A 17 -8.94 11.14 11.34
N PHE A 18 -8.45 11.64 10.20
CA PHE A 18 -7.80 10.82 9.20
C PHE A 18 -6.51 10.18 9.74
N PHE A 19 -5.71 10.93 10.50
CA PHE A 19 -4.53 10.39 11.16
C PHE A 19 -4.88 9.29 12.16
N ILE A 20 -5.95 9.45 12.94
CA ILE A 20 -6.47 8.41 13.83
C ILE A 20 -6.87 7.16 13.04
N VAL A 21 -7.53 7.31 11.88
CA VAL A 21 -7.87 6.18 11.01
C VAL A 21 -6.61 5.45 10.55
N LEU A 22 -5.56 6.15 10.12
CA LEU A 22 -4.28 5.53 9.77
C LEU A 22 -3.66 4.75 10.93
N LEU A 23 -3.70 5.30 12.15
CA LEU A 23 -3.20 4.62 13.35
C LEU A 23 -4.02 3.37 13.68
N ILE A 24 -5.35 3.45 13.58
CA ILE A 24 -6.25 2.31 13.80
C ILE A 24 -5.98 1.22 12.75
N THR A 25 -5.86 1.58 11.48
CA THR A 25 -5.51 0.64 10.42
C THR A 25 -4.15 0.00 10.69
N GLY A 26 -3.12 0.79 11.00
CA GLY A 26 -1.82 0.26 11.37
C GLY A 26 -1.90 -0.74 12.53
N TRP A 27 -2.63 -0.41 13.59
CA TRP A 27 -2.81 -1.25 14.76
C TRP A 27 -3.56 -2.56 14.46
N LEU A 28 -4.64 -2.51 13.68
CA LEU A 28 -5.43 -3.69 13.31
C LEU A 28 -4.60 -4.70 12.51
N TYR A 29 -3.81 -4.22 11.55
CA TYR A 29 -2.96 -5.08 10.72
C TYR A 29 -1.66 -5.50 11.43
N TRP A 30 -1.26 -4.81 12.50
CA TRP A 30 0.00 -5.07 13.22
C TRP A 30 0.13 -6.50 13.71
N GLN A 31 -0.97 -7.07 14.24
CA GLN A 31 -0.99 -8.45 14.71
C GLN A 31 -0.80 -9.46 13.57
N GLY A 32 -1.27 -9.13 12.36
CA GLY A 32 -1.13 -9.96 11.17
C GLY A 32 0.29 -10.05 10.62
N LEU A 33 1.17 -9.11 10.99
CA LEU A 33 2.57 -9.09 10.54
C LEU A 33 3.37 -10.30 11.04
N TYR A 34 3.02 -10.86 12.19
CA TYR A 34 3.68 -12.03 12.78
C TYR A 34 3.22 -13.37 12.18
N GLY A 35 2.26 -13.37 11.25
CA GLY A 35 1.83 -14.59 10.58
C GLY A 35 2.90 -15.14 9.62
N ILE A 36 2.76 -16.40 9.23
CA ILE A 36 3.62 -17.05 8.23
C ILE A 36 3.37 -16.57 6.79
N PHE A 37 4.21 -16.97 5.84
CA PHE A 37 3.88 -16.91 4.41
C PHE A 37 2.70 -17.84 4.09
N ILE A 38 1.74 -17.40 3.27
CA ILE A 38 0.47 -18.10 3.06
C ILE A 38 0.12 -18.17 1.57
N PHE A 39 -0.57 -19.24 1.16
CA PHE A 39 -1.07 -19.45 -0.21
C PHE A 39 0.01 -19.23 -1.28
N ASP A 40 -0.14 -18.18 -2.07
CA ASP A 40 0.65 -17.90 -3.25
C ASP A 40 2.02 -17.30 -2.91
N ASP A 41 2.30 -16.98 -1.64
CA ASP A 41 3.60 -16.40 -1.24
C ASP A 41 4.77 -17.32 -1.58
N VAL A 42 4.74 -18.56 -1.08
CA VAL A 42 5.85 -19.51 -1.22
C VAL A 42 6.15 -19.88 -2.68
N PRO A 43 5.18 -20.37 -3.48
CA PRO A 43 5.48 -20.79 -4.85
C PRO A 43 5.97 -19.63 -5.74
N ASN A 44 5.56 -18.39 -5.46
CA ASN A 44 5.98 -17.23 -6.25
C ASN A 44 7.30 -16.58 -5.77
N LEU A 45 7.73 -16.84 -4.53
CA LEU A 45 8.90 -16.19 -3.93
C LEU A 45 10.04 -17.14 -3.57
N GLN A 46 9.89 -18.45 -3.81
CA GLN A 46 10.92 -19.45 -3.52
C GLN A 46 12.28 -19.11 -4.15
N GLU A 47 12.29 -18.51 -5.33
CA GLU A 47 13.50 -18.10 -6.05
C GLU A 47 14.29 -16.97 -5.37
N LEU A 48 13.70 -16.27 -4.39
CA LEU A 48 14.44 -15.31 -3.55
C LEU A 48 15.60 -15.98 -2.80
N ALA A 49 15.51 -17.28 -2.49
CA ALA A 49 16.60 -18.02 -1.85
C ALA A 49 17.90 -18.02 -2.68
N ASN A 50 17.79 -17.83 -4.00
CA ASN A 50 18.90 -17.79 -4.93
C ASN A 50 19.44 -16.37 -5.15
N VAL A 51 18.73 -15.33 -4.71
CA VAL A 51 19.15 -13.93 -4.91
C VAL A 51 20.37 -13.64 -4.01
N GLY A 52 21.50 -13.27 -4.63
CA GLY A 52 22.73 -12.92 -3.91
C GLY A 52 23.63 -14.11 -3.55
N GLN A 53 23.17 -15.36 -3.70
CA GLN A 53 24.03 -16.55 -3.62
C GLN A 53 24.56 -16.91 -5.01
N PHE A 54 25.83 -17.30 -5.12
CA PHE A 54 26.42 -17.88 -6.35
C PHE A 54 26.31 -17.08 -7.66
N GLY A 55 26.18 -15.75 -7.60
CA GLY A 55 26.21 -14.91 -8.80
C GLY A 55 24.91 -14.88 -9.62
N SER A 56 23.81 -15.48 -9.14
CA SER A 56 22.47 -15.19 -9.67
C SER A 56 22.15 -13.72 -9.44
N SER A 57 22.11 -12.99 -10.54
CA SER A 57 21.92 -11.55 -10.51
C SER A 57 20.51 -11.23 -10.03
N ILE A 58 20.38 -10.23 -9.16
CA ILE A 58 19.11 -9.56 -8.88
C ILE A 58 18.35 -9.25 -10.18
N MET A 59 19.08 -8.94 -11.26
CA MET A 59 18.52 -8.73 -12.58
C MET A 59 17.79 -9.97 -13.10
N GLN A 60 18.37 -11.17 -12.95
CA GLN A 60 17.77 -12.41 -13.40
C GLN A 60 16.42 -12.66 -12.70
N PHE A 61 16.38 -12.51 -11.38
CA PHE A 61 15.13 -12.62 -10.62
C PHE A 61 14.07 -11.62 -11.10
N ILE A 62 14.47 -10.39 -11.40
CA ILE A 62 13.56 -9.32 -11.85
C ILE A 62 13.06 -9.55 -13.28
N THR A 63 13.91 -10.02 -14.19
CA THR A 63 13.60 -10.11 -15.63
C THR A 63 13.04 -11.47 -16.06
N GLU A 64 13.44 -12.53 -15.37
CA GLU A 64 13.08 -13.92 -15.69
C GLU A 64 12.10 -14.53 -14.69
N GLY A 65 11.78 -13.81 -13.60
CA GLY A 65 10.81 -14.28 -12.61
C GLY A 65 9.42 -14.50 -13.21
N GLU A 66 8.85 -15.69 -12.96
CA GLU A 66 7.50 -16.02 -13.41
C GLU A 66 6.46 -15.30 -12.54
N ALA A 67 6.12 -14.06 -12.90
CA ALA A 67 5.11 -13.27 -12.22
C ALA A 67 4.09 -12.71 -13.22
N GLY A 68 3.22 -13.58 -13.76
CA GLY A 68 2.22 -13.23 -14.77
C GLY A 68 2.83 -12.94 -16.15
N SER A 69 1.98 -12.56 -17.12
CA SER A 69 2.38 -12.43 -18.54
C SER A 69 3.42 -11.34 -18.85
N LEU A 70 3.59 -10.37 -17.95
CA LEU A 70 4.53 -9.26 -18.09
C LEU A 70 5.66 -9.29 -17.03
N GLY A 71 5.78 -10.37 -16.23
CA GLY A 71 6.86 -10.57 -15.27
C GLY A 71 6.90 -9.65 -14.03
N ARG A 72 6.08 -8.59 -13.95
CA ARG A 72 5.94 -7.69 -12.77
C ARG A 72 7.28 -7.21 -12.16
N PRO A 73 8.23 -6.68 -12.97
CA PRO A 73 9.61 -6.40 -12.54
C PRO A 73 9.71 -5.43 -11.36
N VAL A 74 8.83 -4.44 -11.28
CA VAL A 74 8.83 -3.47 -10.16
C VAL A 74 8.53 -4.19 -8.84
N SER A 75 7.60 -5.13 -8.83
CA SER A 75 7.27 -5.88 -7.62
C SER A 75 8.40 -6.83 -7.24
N LEU A 76 8.95 -7.56 -8.21
CA LEU A 76 10.09 -8.45 -7.99
C LEU A 76 11.31 -7.69 -7.46
N LEU A 77 11.58 -6.49 -7.98
CA LEU A 77 12.63 -5.61 -7.43
C LEU A 77 12.39 -5.33 -5.94
N THR A 78 11.17 -4.96 -5.53
CA THR A 78 10.90 -4.71 -4.10
C THR A 78 11.08 -5.95 -3.22
N PHE A 79 10.87 -7.15 -3.75
CA PHE A 79 11.12 -8.40 -3.04
C PHE A 79 12.60 -8.76 -2.98
N ALA A 80 13.34 -8.53 -4.08
CA ALA A 80 14.78 -8.76 -4.14
C ALA A 80 15.55 -7.88 -3.14
N LEU A 81 15.07 -6.66 -2.89
CA LEU A 81 15.61 -5.79 -1.83
C LEU A 81 15.42 -6.35 -0.40
N GLN A 82 14.60 -7.40 -0.25
CA GLN A 82 14.34 -8.09 1.01
C GLN A 82 14.78 -9.56 0.97
N ALA A 83 15.67 -9.93 0.04
CA ALA A 83 16.12 -11.31 -0.12
C ALA A 83 16.71 -11.90 1.16
N ASP A 84 17.45 -11.11 1.96
CA ASP A 84 18.04 -11.56 3.23
C ASP A 84 16.99 -11.96 4.29
N SER A 85 15.77 -11.42 4.18
CA SER A 85 14.65 -11.76 5.06
C SER A 85 13.97 -13.09 4.68
N TRP A 86 14.18 -13.57 3.46
CA TRP A 86 13.57 -14.80 2.95
C TRP A 86 14.33 -16.04 3.44
N PRO A 87 13.65 -17.15 3.80
CA PRO A 87 12.21 -17.33 4.05
C PRO A 87 11.83 -17.19 5.55
N PHE A 88 12.70 -16.63 6.38
CA PHE A 88 12.56 -16.74 7.84
C PHE A 88 11.82 -15.56 8.49
N TYR A 89 11.75 -14.40 7.82
CA TYR A 89 11.22 -13.17 8.38
C TYR A 89 10.04 -12.60 7.56
N PRO A 90 8.85 -13.25 7.55
CA PRO A 90 7.66 -12.74 6.86
C PRO A 90 7.24 -11.33 7.30
N TRP A 91 7.54 -10.98 8.55
CA TRP A 91 7.21 -9.68 9.15
C TRP A 91 7.74 -8.52 8.30
N ASP A 92 9.00 -8.61 7.84
CA ASP A 92 9.66 -7.56 7.06
C ASP A 92 8.91 -7.26 5.76
N PHE A 93 8.41 -8.31 5.12
CA PHE A 93 7.66 -8.20 3.88
C PHE A 93 6.27 -7.60 4.08
N LYS A 94 5.56 -8.07 5.12
CA LYS A 94 4.21 -7.60 5.46
C LYS A 94 4.21 -6.17 5.98
N TYR A 95 5.28 -5.75 6.66
CA TYR A 95 5.46 -4.37 7.08
C TYR A 95 5.48 -3.42 5.87
N VAL A 96 6.27 -3.74 4.84
CA VAL A 96 6.31 -2.97 3.59
C VAL A 96 4.93 -2.94 2.93
N ASN A 97 4.23 -4.08 2.87
CA ASN A 97 2.86 -4.13 2.36
C ASN A 97 1.91 -3.23 3.15
N LEU A 98 2.00 -3.21 4.48
CA LEU A 98 1.19 -2.32 5.31
C LEU A 98 1.49 -0.84 5.01
N MET A 99 2.76 -0.47 4.82
CA MET A 99 3.13 0.90 4.46
C MET A 99 2.57 1.31 3.10
N ILE A 100 2.60 0.41 2.11
CA ILE A 100 2.01 0.67 0.79
C ILE A 100 0.48 0.81 0.90
N HIS A 101 -0.19 0.00 1.71
CA HIS A 101 -1.64 0.11 1.94
C HIS A 101 -2.05 1.44 2.57
N LEU A 102 -1.31 1.89 3.60
CA LEU A 102 -1.52 3.20 4.21
C LEU A 102 -1.30 4.33 3.19
N LEU A 103 -0.25 4.23 2.36
CA LEU A 103 0.04 5.19 1.31
C LEU A 103 -1.08 5.24 0.26
N ASN A 104 -1.60 4.09 -0.17
CA ASN A 104 -2.78 4.00 -1.04
C ASN A 104 -4.00 4.70 -0.43
N GLY A 105 -4.25 4.51 0.88
CA GLY A 105 -5.31 5.23 1.59
C GLY A 105 -5.13 6.75 1.60
N CYS A 106 -3.89 7.24 1.79
CA CYS A 106 -3.56 8.66 1.70
C CYS A 106 -3.82 9.23 0.29
N LEU A 107 -3.43 8.51 -0.76
CA LEU A 107 -3.69 8.93 -2.14
C LEU A 107 -5.18 8.99 -2.44
N ILE A 108 -5.96 7.98 -2.02
CA ILE A 108 -7.42 7.97 -2.15
C ILE A 108 -8.04 9.18 -1.44
N PHE A 109 -7.61 9.47 -0.22
CA PHE A 109 -8.07 10.64 0.53
C PHE A 109 -7.84 11.94 -0.26
N TRP A 110 -6.64 12.14 -0.82
CA TRP A 110 -6.35 13.33 -1.62
C TRP A 110 -7.13 13.38 -2.92
N ILE A 111 -7.21 12.28 -3.68
CA ILE A 111 -7.96 12.20 -4.94
C ILE A 111 -9.43 12.55 -4.71
N VAL A 112 -10.06 12.03 -3.65
CA VAL A 112 -11.46 12.34 -3.35
C VAL A 112 -11.62 13.82 -2.99
N ILE A 113 -10.68 14.43 -2.27
CA ILE A 113 -10.68 15.90 -2.05
C ILE A 113 -10.61 16.65 -3.38
N PHE A 114 -9.70 16.27 -4.28
CA PHE A 114 -9.54 16.92 -5.58
C PHE A 114 -10.80 16.82 -6.43
N ILE A 115 -11.33 15.60 -6.61
CA ILE A 115 -12.53 15.34 -7.42
C ILE A 115 -13.74 16.07 -6.84
N THR A 116 -13.98 15.94 -5.53
CA THR A 116 -15.16 16.57 -4.92
C THR A 116 -15.07 18.09 -4.97
N ARG A 117 -13.87 18.69 -4.90
CA ARG A 117 -13.66 20.13 -5.10
C ARG A 117 -13.91 20.55 -6.54
N PHE A 118 -13.39 19.79 -7.50
CA PHE A 118 -13.62 20.02 -8.93
C PHE A 118 -15.12 19.97 -9.29
N LEU A 119 -15.86 19.05 -8.69
CA LEU A 119 -17.31 18.90 -8.89
C LEU A 119 -18.15 19.84 -8.00
N GLU A 120 -17.53 20.75 -7.25
CA GLU A 120 -18.20 21.70 -6.35
C GLU A 120 -19.16 21.04 -5.33
N LEU A 121 -18.89 19.79 -4.94
CA LEU A 121 -19.73 19.04 -4.00
C LEU A 121 -19.56 19.56 -2.56
N LYS A 122 -20.63 19.69 -1.78
CA LYS A 122 -20.47 20.06 -0.37
C LYS A 122 -19.73 18.95 0.42
N HIS A 123 -19.06 19.33 1.50
CA HIS A 123 -18.41 18.41 2.45
C HIS A 123 -17.27 17.54 1.89
N HIS A 124 -16.48 18.05 0.94
CA HIS A 124 -15.32 17.39 0.33
C HIS A 124 -14.47 16.53 1.27
N VAL A 125 -14.10 17.09 2.43
CA VAL A 125 -13.18 16.44 3.38
C VAL A 125 -13.87 15.30 4.14
N LEU A 126 -15.17 15.42 4.43
CA LEU A 126 -15.93 14.34 5.06
C LEU A 126 -16.09 13.16 4.09
N LEU A 127 -16.38 13.45 2.81
CA LEU A 127 -16.47 12.41 1.78
C LEU A 127 -15.12 11.69 1.62
N ALA A 128 -14.02 12.44 1.55
CA ALA A 128 -12.68 11.86 1.49
C ALA A 128 -12.35 11.00 2.72
N LEU A 129 -12.69 11.48 3.92
CA LEU A 129 -12.49 10.74 5.17
C LEU A 129 -13.26 9.42 5.14
N LEU A 130 -14.55 9.44 4.77
CA LEU A 130 -15.38 8.24 4.73
C LEU A 130 -14.89 7.25 3.67
N THR A 131 -14.62 7.71 2.44
CA THR A 131 -14.13 6.85 1.36
C THR A 131 -12.79 6.21 1.70
N ALA A 132 -11.82 7.00 2.19
CA ALA A 132 -10.52 6.47 2.58
C ALA A 132 -10.62 5.54 3.80
N SER A 133 -11.49 5.83 4.78
CA SER A 133 -11.73 4.95 5.93
C SER A 133 -12.32 3.61 5.50
N VAL A 134 -13.30 3.64 4.59
CA VAL A 134 -13.86 2.41 4.01
C VAL A 134 -12.75 1.61 3.35
N TRP A 135 -11.92 2.22 2.50
CA TRP A 135 -10.79 1.52 1.86
C TRP A 135 -9.81 0.91 2.88
N LEU A 136 -9.34 1.72 3.83
CA LEU A 136 -8.30 1.34 4.78
C LEU A 136 -8.75 0.21 5.72
N LEU A 137 -10.02 0.22 6.12
CA LEU A 137 -10.59 -0.71 7.10
C LEU A 137 -11.39 -1.85 6.47
N HIS A 138 -11.52 -1.90 5.14
CA HIS A 138 -12.31 -2.93 4.48
C HIS A 138 -11.68 -4.33 4.67
N PRO A 139 -12.44 -5.34 5.15
CA PRO A 139 -11.90 -6.69 5.36
C PRO A 139 -11.32 -7.36 4.11
N LEU A 140 -11.81 -6.99 2.91
CA LEU A 140 -11.26 -7.49 1.64
C LEU A 140 -9.77 -7.16 1.48
N GLN A 141 -9.28 -6.07 2.09
CA GLN A 141 -7.87 -5.69 2.00
C GLN A 141 -6.97 -6.53 2.91
N VAL A 142 -7.52 -7.35 3.82
CA VAL A 142 -6.72 -8.19 4.72
C VAL A 142 -5.82 -9.14 3.94
N SER A 143 -6.35 -9.84 2.92
CA SER A 143 -5.53 -10.71 2.06
C SER A 143 -4.56 -9.92 1.21
N THR A 144 -4.96 -8.76 0.68
CA THR A 144 -4.08 -7.88 -0.12
C THR A 144 -2.86 -7.40 0.68
N VAL A 145 -3.04 -7.15 1.99
CA VAL A 145 -1.96 -6.66 2.86
C VAL A 145 -1.12 -7.79 3.43
N LEU A 146 -1.76 -8.86 3.92
CA LEU A 146 -1.08 -9.90 4.69
C LEU A 146 -0.57 -11.07 3.84
N TYR A 147 -1.00 -11.21 2.58
CA TYR A 147 -0.32 -12.10 1.63
C TYR A 147 0.81 -11.31 1.02
N VAL A 148 2.04 -11.76 1.24
CA VAL A 148 3.23 -11.02 0.85
C VAL A 148 3.25 -10.74 -0.65
N ILE A 149 2.92 -11.73 -1.48
CA ILE A 149 2.93 -11.63 -2.93
C ILE A 149 1.91 -10.60 -3.47
N GLN A 150 0.85 -10.30 -2.72
CA GLN A 150 -0.16 -9.31 -3.09
C GLN A 150 0.36 -7.87 -3.06
N ARG A 151 1.62 -7.64 -2.65
CA ARG A 151 2.34 -6.39 -2.94
C ARG A 151 2.23 -5.97 -4.39
N MET A 152 2.22 -6.94 -5.31
CA MET A 152 2.03 -6.70 -6.74
C MET A 152 0.73 -5.93 -7.02
N THR A 153 -0.37 -6.33 -6.40
CA THR A 153 -1.67 -5.68 -6.49
C THR A 153 -1.66 -4.29 -5.86
N GLN A 154 -0.97 -4.15 -4.73
CA GLN A 154 -0.87 -2.86 -4.04
C GLN A 154 -0.04 -1.83 -4.80
N LEU A 155 1.07 -2.24 -5.41
CA LEU A 155 1.91 -1.38 -6.25
C LEU A 155 1.17 -0.98 -7.52
N ALA A 156 0.44 -1.90 -8.16
CA ALA A 156 -0.41 -1.57 -9.30
C ALA A 156 -1.45 -0.51 -8.93
N THR A 157 -2.09 -0.66 -7.76
CA THR A 157 -3.01 0.34 -7.20
C THR A 157 -2.30 1.68 -6.96
N LEU A 158 -1.13 1.66 -6.32
CA LEU A 158 -0.34 2.84 -6.02
C LEU A 158 -0.02 3.66 -7.27
N PHE A 159 0.55 3.03 -8.29
CA PHE A 159 0.90 3.75 -9.53
C PHE A 159 -0.32 4.22 -10.30
N THR A 160 -1.44 3.49 -10.25
CA THR A 160 -2.71 3.94 -10.83
C THR A 160 -3.22 5.20 -10.13
N LEU A 161 -3.22 5.21 -8.79
CA LEU A 161 -3.65 6.37 -8.01
C LEU A 161 -2.73 7.57 -8.22
N VAL A 162 -1.41 7.35 -8.25
CA VAL A 162 -0.43 8.39 -8.60
C VAL A 162 -0.70 8.94 -10.00
N GLY A 163 -0.94 8.08 -10.98
CA GLY A 163 -1.28 8.49 -12.35
C GLY A 163 -2.55 9.35 -12.40
N ILE A 164 -3.62 8.96 -11.70
CA ILE A 164 -4.86 9.74 -11.60
C ILE A 164 -4.61 11.09 -10.93
N LEU A 165 -3.75 11.15 -9.91
CA LEU A 165 -3.48 12.37 -9.17
C LEU A 165 -2.69 13.42 -9.99
N PHE A 166 -1.86 12.96 -10.94
CA PHE A 166 -1.01 13.82 -11.77
C PHE A 166 -1.52 14.02 -13.22
N TYR A 167 -2.62 13.37 -13.60
CA TYR A 167 -3.29 13.56 -14.89
C TYR A 167 -4.18 14.81 -14.86
#